data_AF-A0A963SW42-F1
#
_entry.id   AF-A0A963SW42-F1
#
_cell.length_a   1.000
_cell.length_b   1.000
_cell.length_c   1.000
_cell.angle_alpha   90.00
_cell.angle_beta   90.00
_cell.angle_gamma   90.00
#
_symmetry.space_group_name_H-M   'P 1'
#
loop_
_entity.id
_entity.type
_entity.pdbx_description
1 polymer ?
#
loop_
_entity_poly.entity_id
_entity_poly.type
_entity_poly.pdbx_seq_one_letter_code
_entity_poly.pdbx_strand_id
1 'polypeptide(L)' 'MSIWSTVLGGAAGFALGGPIGALLGGAAAHYASKASRRQIGNTAQEAVFAAGFIALCAKMAKADGVVTRDEINVFK' A
#
# COMPACT_ATOMS: atom_id res chain seq x y z
N MET A 1 -7.71 -8.46 4.80
CA MET A 1 -6.96 -9.41 5.65
C MET A 1 -5.99 -10.18 4.76
N SER A 2 -4.68 -10.18 5.04
CA SER A 2 -3.78 -11.12 4.37
C SER A 2 -3.88 -12.44 5.12
N ILE A 3 -4.74 -13.33 4.63
CA ILE A 3 -4.95 -14.65 5.24
C ILE A 3 -3.62 -15.41 5.29
N TRP A 4 -2.75 -15.18 4.30
CA TRP A 4 -1.43 -15.79 4.19
C TRP A 4 -0.47 -15.43 5.33
N SER A 5 -0.46 -14.19 5.83
CA SER A 5 0.44 -13.83 6.94
C SER A 5 0.01 -14.51 8.24
N THR A 6 -1.30 -14.64 8.47
CA THR A 6 -1.84 -15.31 9.66
C THR A 6 -1.66 -16.83 9.59
N VAL A 7 -1.86 -17.43 8.41
CA VAL A 7 -1.61 -18.87 8.20
C VAL A 7 -0.13 -19.20 8.37
N LEU A 8 0.78 -18.40 7.80
CA LEU A 8 2.22 -18.60 7.96
C LEU A 8 2.67 -18.42 9.42
N GLY A 9 2.18 -17.37 10.08
CA GLY A 9 2.45 -17.13 11.51
C GLY A 9 1.90 -18.24 12.41
N GLY A 10 0.69 -18.73 12.11
CA GLY A 10 0.08 -19.83 12.84
C GLY A 10 0.80 -21.17 12.62
N ALA A 11 1.24 -21.45 11.40
CA ALA A 11 2.02 -22.66 11.11
C ALA A 11 3.41 -22.62 11.77
N ALA A 12 4.10 -21.48 11.71
CA ALA A 12 5.39 -21.30 12.38
C ALA A 12 5.23 -21.41 13.91
N GLY A 13 4.19 -20.78 14.47
CA GLY A 13 3.87 -20.89 15.89
C GLY A 13 3.51 -22.31 16.31
N PHE A 14 2.78 -23.05 15.46
CA PHE A 14 2.44 -24.46 15.71
C PHE A 14 3.69 -25.34 15.78
N ALA A 15 4.63 -25.16 14.86
CA ALA A 15 5.87 -25.92 14.82
C ALA A 15 6.74 -25.69 16.06
N LEU A 16 6.72 -24.48 16.63
CA LEU A 16 7.56 -24.11 17.78
C LEU A 16 6.91 -24.41 19.14
N GLY A 17 5.58 -24.38 19.24
CA GLY A 17 4.88 -24.45 20.53
C GLY A 17 3.55 -25.19 20.51
N GLY A 18 3.28 -25.99 19.47
CA GLY A 18 2.05 -26.75 19.32
C GLY A 18 0.81 -25.86 19.19
N PRO A 19 -0.38 -26.32 19.64
CA PRO A 19 -1.64 -25.59 19.44
C PRO A 19 -1.64 -24.17 20.03
N ILE A 20 -1.02 -23.98 21.19
CA ILE A 20 -0.93 -22.67 21.85
C ILE A 20 0.01 -21.74 21.06
N GLY A 21 1.15 -22.28 20.60
CA GLY A 21 2.07 -21.56 19.73
C GLY A 21 1.39 -21.13 18.43
N ALA A 22 0.49 -21.94 17.87
CA ALA A 22 -0.25 -21.59 16.65
C ALA A 22 -1.17 -20.36 16.82
N LEU A 23 -1.88 -20.30 17.94
CA LEU A 23 -2.75 -19.15 18.26
C LEU A 23 -1.92 -17.87 18.47
N LEU A 24 -0.83 -17.98 19.24
CA LEU A 24 0.08 -16.86 19.50
C LEU A 24 0.78 -16.39 18.22
N GLY A 25 1.29 -17.30 17.41
CA GLY A 25 1.98 -17.00 16.15
C GLY A 25 1.04 -16.40 15.10
N GLY A 26 -0.18 -16.94 14.99
CA GLY A 26 -1.21 -16.38 14.10
C GLY A 26 -1.63 -14.97 14.51
N ALA A 27 -1.84 -14.74 15.82
CA ALA A 27 -2.16 -13.42 16.37
C ALA A 27 -1.01 -12.43 16.14
N ALA A 28 0.22 -12.79 16.51
CA ALA A 28 1.40 -11.95 16.33
C ALA A 28 1.61 -11.56 14.85
N ALA A 29 1.51 -12.51 13.93
CA ALA A 29 1.65 -12.25 12.51
C ALA A 29 0.51 -11.37 11.95
N HIS A 30 -0.71 -11.50 12.48
CA HIS A 30 -1.83 -10.65 12.11
C HIS A 30 -1.60 -9.19 12.51
N TYR A 31 -1.12 -8.92 13.74
CA TYR A 31 -0.80 -7.57 14.20
C TYR A 31 0.41 -6.97 13.47
N ALA A 32 1.47 -7.76 13.28
CA ALA A 32 2.66 -7.34 12.54
C ALA A 32 2.32 -6.98 11.08
N SER A 33 1.47 -7.77 10.41
CA SER A 33 1.00 -7.48 9.05
C SER A 33 0.23 -6.16 8.98
N LYS A 34 -0.59 -5.83 10.00
CA LYS A 34 -1.34 -4.57 10.06
C LYS A 34 -0.41 -3.35 10.21
N ALA A 35 0.65 -3.47 11.01
CA ALA A 35 1.67 -2.43 11.16
C ALA A 35 2.48 -2.22 9.87
N SER A 36 2.97 -3.30 9.27
CA SER A 36 3.71 -3.26 7.99
C SER A 36 2.87 -2.70 6.84
N ARG A 37 1.58 -3.07 6.76
CA ARG A 37 0.65 -2.55 5.75
C ARG A 37 0.41 -1.05 5.87
N ARG A 38 0.39 -0.50 7.10
CA ARG A 38 0.31 0.96 7.29
C ARG A 38 1.52 1.68 6.71
N GLN A 39 2.72 1.09 6.80
CA GLN A 39 3.94 1.69 6.30
C GLN A 39 4.07 1.56 4.77
N ILE A 40 3.82 0.38 4.21
CA ILE A 40 3.92 0.12 2.76
C ILE A 40 2.74 0.77 1.99
N GLY A 41 1.57 0.83 2.63
CA GLY A 41 0.39 1.48 2.05
C GLY A 41 0.62 2.96 1.78
N ASN A 42 1.41 3.66 2.61
CA ASN A 42 1.60 5.09 2.44
C ASN A 42 2.35 5.41 1.15
N THR A 43 3.56 4.88 0.96
CA THR A 43 4.42 5.31 -0.16
C THR A 43 3.93 4.86 -1.53
N ALA A 44 3.47 3.61 -1.67
CA ALA A 44 3.00 3.12 -2.95
C ALA A 44 1.64 3.72 -3.34
N GLN A 45 0.71 3.85 -2.39
CA GLN A 45 -0.59 4.47 -2.69
C GLN A 45 -0.46 5.97 -2.89
N GLU A 46 0.43 6.66 -2.16
CA GLU A 46 0.75 8.08 -2.40
C GLU A 46 1.34 8.29 -3.80
N ALA A 47 2.26 7.42 -4.24
CA ALA A 47 2.83 7.51 -5.59
C ALA A 47 1.77 7.29 -6.68
N VAL A 48 0.91 6.27 -6.52
CA VAL A 48 -0.19 5.99 -7.47
C VAL A 48 -1.20 7.14 -7.47
N PHE A 49 -1.52 7.69 -6.30
CA PHE A 49 -2.41 8.85 -6.17
C PHE A 49 -1.81 10.09 -6.83
N ALA A 50 -0.53 10.41 -6.56
CA ALA A 50 0.17 11.54 -7.16
C ALA A 50 0.24 11.41 -8.69
N ALA A 51 0.57 10.23 -9.21
CA ALA A 51 0.57 9.96 -10.64
C ALA A 51 -0.81 10.17 -11.27
N GLY A 52 -1.87 9.65 -10.63
CA GLY A 52 -3.25 9.86 -11.07
C GLY A 52 -3.68 11.33 -11.02
N PHE A 53 -3.33 12.04 -9.95
CA PHE A 53 -3.60 13.47 -9.80
C PHE A 53 -2.91 14.30 -10.88
N ILE A 54 -1.62 14.07 -11.13
CA ILE A 54 -0.86 14.74 -12.20
C ILE A 54 -1.47 14.45 -13.57
N ALA A 55 -1.87 13.20 -13.84
CA ALA A 55 -2.53 12.84 -15.11
C ALA A 55 -3.87 13.58 -15.30
N LEU A 56 -4.67 13.73 -14.25
CA LEU A 56 -5.91 14.50 -14.26
C LEU A 56 -5.65 16.00 -14.50
N CYS A 57 -4.67 16.57 -13.80
CA CYS A 57 -4.25 17.96 -13.99
C CYS A 57 -3.78 18.23 -15.42
N ALA A 58 -2.99 17.32 -16.01
CA ALA A 58 -2.57 17.41 -17.40
C ALA A 58 -3.74 17.33 -18.38
N LYS A 59 -4.76 16.52 -18.08
CA LYS A 59 -5.98 16.45 -18.88
C LYS A 59 -6.81 17.72 -18.77
N MET A 60 -6.88 18.32 -17.59
CA MET A 60 -7.52 19.62 -17.33
C MET A 60 -6.79 20.76 -18.04
N ALA A 61 -5.45 20.76 -18.06
CA ALA A 61 -4.67 21.75 -18.79
C ALA A 61 -4.94 21.72 -20.30
N LYS A 62 -5.27 20.55 -20.86
CA LYS A 62 -5.63 20.40 -22.28
C LYS A 62 -7.13 20.59 -22.57
N ALA A 63 -7.92 21.12 -21.63
CA ALA A 63 -9.37 21.23 -21.80
C ALA A 63 -9.78 22.24 -22.90
N ASP A 64 -8.95 23.23 -23.18
CA ASP A 64 -9.12 24.23 -24.24
C ASP A 64 -8.63 23.76 -25.63
N GLY A 65 -8.00 22.58 -25.70
CA GLY A 65 -7.53 21.93 -26.92
C GLY A 65 -6.04 22.09 -27.22
N VAL A 66 -5.31 22.98 -26.53
CA VAL A 66 -3.88 23.22 -26.78
C VAL A 66 -3.14 23.38 -25.46
N VAL A 67 -2.03 22.67 -25.27
CA VAL A 67 -1.19 22.87 -24.08
C VAL A 67 -0.05 23.83 -24.40
N THR A 68 0.06 24.90 -23.60
CA THR A 68 1.10 25.92 -23.75
C THR A 68 2.34 25.61 -22.92
N ARG A 69 3.46 26.29 -23.20
CA ARG A 69 4.69 26.14 -22.42
C ARG A 69 4.56 26.68 -20.99
N ASP A 70 3.74 27.71 -20.81
CA ASP A 70 3.50 28.31 -19.51
C ASP A 70 2.77 27.34 -18.59
N GLU A 71 1.78 26.61 -19.12
CA GLU A 71 1.09 25.55 -18.38
C GLU A 71 2.02 24.41 -17.95
N ILE A 72 2.94 23.98 -18.83
CA ILE A 72 3.92 22.94 -18.50
C ILE A 72 4.88 23.43 -17.40
N ASN A 73 5.27 24.71 -17.43
CA ASN A 73 6.19 25.27 -16.45
C ASN A 73 5.60 25.36 -15.05
N VAL A 74 4.26 25.34 -14.88
CA VAL A 74 3.60 25.30 -13.57
C VAL A 74 3.81 23.95 -12.85
N PHE A 75 4.09 22.87 -13.58
CA PHE A 75 4.27 21.51 -13.03
C PHE A 75 5.75 21.10 -12.83
N LYS A 76 6.71 21.97 -13.16
CA LYS A 76 8.13 21.76 -12.91
C LYS A 76 8.54 22.26 -11.53
#